data_AF-A0A1Q6DTF9-F1
#
_entry.id   AF-A0A1Q6DTF9-F1
#
_cell.length_a   1.000
_cell.length_b   1.000
_cell.length_c   1.000
_cell.angle_alpha   90.00
_cell.angle_beta   90.00
_cell.angle_gamma   90.00
#
_symmetry.space_group_name_H-M   'P 1'
#
loop_
_entity.id
_entity.type
_entity.pdbx_description
1 polymer ?
#
loop_
_entity_poly.entity_id
_entity_poly.type
_entity_poly.pdbx_seq_one_letter_code
_entity_poly.pdbx_strand_id
1 'polypeptide(L)' 'MDELKEETVKWQEKLEKEVEDIEPESEDGEEFIKNINSYLSDSYYFKEEGDYVRSFECVIWSWAWLEIGERYNFLRKR' A
#
# COMPACT_ATOMS: atom_id res chain seq x y z
N MET A 1 4.50 -2.91 -21.48
CA MET A 1 5.22 -1.93 -20.63
C MET A 1 4.26 -0.83 -20.19
N ASP A 2 3.35 -0.39 -21.05
CA ASP A 2 2.29 0.57 -20.68
C ASP A 2 1.31 0.03 -19.64
N GLU A 3 0.89 -1.24 -19.76
CA GLU A 3 -0.01 -1.89 -18.80
C GLU A 3 0.52 -1.90 -17.36
N LEU A 4 1.81 -2.19 -17.14
CA LEU A 4 2.42 -2.18 -15.80
C LEU A 4 2.38 -0.77 -15.19
N LYS A 5 2.63 0.26 -16.00
CA LYS A 5 2.58 1.66 -15.55
C LYS A 5 1.16 2.06 -15.16
N GLU A 6 0.19 1.73 -16.01
CA GLU A 6 -1.22 2.01 -15.79
C GLU A 6 -1.74 1.32 -14.53
N GLU A 7 -1.46 0.02 -14.37
CA GLU A 7 -1.85 -0.72 -13.17
C GLU A 7 -1.12 -0.20 -11.92
N THR A 8 0.17 0.14 -12.00
CA THR A 8 0.90 0.72 -10.87
C THR A 8 0.22 2.00 -10.37
N VAL A 9 -0.07 2.95 -11.27
CA VAL A 9 -0.72 4.23 -10.90
C VAL A 9 -2.12 3.99 -10.35
N LYS A 10 -2.92 3.15 -11.02
CA LYS A 10 -4.28 2.81 -10.58
C LYS A 10 -4.30 2.20 -9.18
N TRP A 11 -3.38 1.31 -8.86
CA TRP A 11 -3.32 0.67 -7.54
C TRP A 11 -2.73 1.57 -6.45
N GLN A 12 -1.81 2.48 -6.80
CA GLN A 12 -1.32 3.52 -5.89
C GLN A 12 -2.45 4.47 -5.47
N GLU A 13 -3.17 5.04 -6.44
CA GLU A 13 -4.25 6.01 -6.19
C GLU A 13 -5.43 5.40 -5.42
N LYS A 14 -5.72 4.11 -5.64
CA LYS A 14 -6.73 3.39 -4.86
C LYS A 14 -6.27 3.17 -3.43
N LEU A 15 -5.03 2.73 -3.25
CA LEU A 15 -4.49 2.43 -1.94
C LEU A 15 -4.42 3.68 -1.05
N GLU A 16 -4.00 4.83 -1.59
CA GLU A 16 -4.02 6.09 -0.84
C GLU A 16 -5.38 6.37 -0.20
N LYS A 17 -6.46 6.18 -0.96
CA LYS A 17 -7.83 6.38 -0.48
C LYS A 17 -8.23 5.38 0.59
N GLU A 18 -7.84 4.11 0.43
CA GLU A 18 -8.13 3.08 1.43
C GLU A 18 -7.37 3.33 2.74
N VAL A 19 -6.13 3.84 2.65
CA VAL A 19 -5.28 4.12 3.82
C VAL A 19 -5.81 5.31 4.64
N GLU A 20 -6.51 6.25 4.01
CA GLU A 20 -7.19 7.34 4.72
C GLU A 20 -8.34 6.86 5.62
N ASP A 21 -8.93 5.70 5.29
CA ASP A 21 -10.14 5.15 5.90
C ASP A 21 -9.88 3.97 6.84
N ILE A 22 -8.64 3.77 7.29
CA ILE A 22 -8.28 2.69 8.22
C ILE A 22 -7.70 3.22 9.54
N GLU A 23 -7.92 2.46 10.60
CA GLU A 23 -7.36 2.69 11.93
C GLU A 23 -6.76 1.40 12.50
N PRO A 24 -5.67 1.50 13.28
CA PRO A 24 -5.11 0.34 13.99
C PRO A 24 -5.99 -0.05 15.19
N GLU A 25 -6.12 -1.35 15.43
CA GLU A 25 -6.84 -1.92 16.60
C GLU A 25 -5.88 -2.31 17.74
N SER A 26 -4.57 -2.26 17.52
CA SER A 26 -3.53 -2.65 18.48
C SER A 26 -2.16 -2.08 18.13
N GLU A 27 -1.15 -2.29 18.98
CA GLU A 27 0.26 -1.98 18.68
C GLU A 27 0.74 -2.70 17.41
N ASP A 28 0.34 -3.97 17.21
CA ASP A 28 0.60 -4.68 15.96
C ASP A 28 -0.06 -3.97 14.77
N GLY A 29 -1.28 -3.44 14.94
CA GLY A 29 -1.96 -2.61 13.95
C GLY A 29 -1.20 -1.35 13.57
N GLU A 30 -0.53 -0.70 14.53
CA GLU A 30 0.30 0.48 14.24
C GLU A 30 1.50 0.12 13.34
N GLU A 31 2.15 -1.03 13.58
CA GLU A 31 3.22 -1.50 12.70
C GLU A 31 2.70 -1.91 11.31
N PHE A 32 1.46 -2.42 11.21
CA PHE A 32 0.80 -2.61 9.91
C PHE A 32 0.64 -1.29 9.16
N ILE A 33 0.08 -0.25 9.78
CA ILE A 33 -0.08 1.09 9.17
C ILE A 33 1.27 1.65 8.72
N LYS A 34 2.31 1.50 9.54
CA LYS A 34 3.66 1.95 9.21
C LYS A 34 4.21 1.22 7.99
N ASN A 35 4.10 -0.11 7.91
CA ASN A 35 4.55 -0.89 6.76
C ASN A 35 3.78 -0.51 5.49
N ILE A 36 2.46 -0.36 5.57
CA ILE A 36 1.62 0.08 4.45
C ILE A 36 2.15 1.42 3.89
N ASN A 37 2.34 2.40 4.77
CA ASN A 37 2.85 3.72 4.37
C ASN A 37 4.27 3.67 3.82
N SER A 38 5.17 2.86 4.40
CA SER A 38 6.53 2.69 3.89
C SER A 38 6.55 2.10 2.49
N TYR A 39 5.83 1.01 2.24
CA TYR A 39 5.76 0.40 0.91
C TYR A 39 5.05 1.31 -0.11
N LEU A 40 4.02 2.05 0.29
CA LEU A 40 3.37 3.03 -0.58
C LEU A 40 4.34 4.15 -0.98
N SER A 41 5.09 4.69 -0.01
CA SER A 41 6.15 5.69 -0.27
C SER A 41 7.24 5.15 -1.20
N ASP A 42 7.74 3.94 -0.97
CA ASP A 42 8.74 3.30 -1.82
C ASP A 42 8.20 3.08 -3.25
N SER A 43 6.92 2.72 -3.36
CA SER A 43 6.27 2.59 -4.66
C SER A 43 6.29 3.89 -5.46
N TYR A 44 6.01 5.03 -4.82
CA TYR A 44 6.11 6.34 -5.46
C TYR A 44 7.54 6.69 -5.84
N TYR A 45 8.51 6.45 -4.94
CA TYR A 45 9.92 6.67 -5.22
C TYR A 45 10.41 5.91 -6.46
N PHE A 46 10.14 4.59 -6.54
CA PHE A 46 10.56 3.80 -7.69
C PHE A 46 9.83 4.20 -8.99
N LYS A 47 8.59 4.69 -8.89
CA LYS A 47 7.88 5.24 -10.06
C LYS A 47 8.58 6.47 -10.61
N GLU A 48 8.98 7.40 -9.74
CA GLU A 48 9.69 8.64 -10.10
C GLU A 48 11.04 8.33 -10.78
N GLU A 49 11.75 7.31 -10.31
CA GLU A 49 12.99 6.80 -10.93
C GLU A 49 12.76 6.00 -12.23
N GLY A 50 11.50 5.73 -12.60
CA GLY A 50 11.13 4.96 -13.79
C GLY A 50 11.25 3.43 -13.64
N ASP A 51 11.48 2.93 -12.43
CA ASP A 51 11.50 1.50 -12.10
C ASP A 51 10.10 1.00 -11.74
N TYR A 52 9.29 0.77 -12.78
CA TYR A 52 7.90 0.31 -12.60
C TYR A 52 7.78 -1.13 -12.09
N VAL A 53 8.83 -1.95 -12.18
CA VAL A 53 8.80 -3.31 -11.63
C VAL A 53 8.83 -3.24 -10.11
N ARG A 54 9.78 -2.49 -9.54
CA ARG A 54 9.83 -2.28 -8.09
C ARG A 54 8.68 -1.44 -7.59
N SER A 55 8.27 -0.42 -8.34
CA SER A 55 7.10 0.38 -7.99
C SER A 55 5.85 -0.49 -7.85
N PHE A 56 5.59 -1.37 -8.83
CA PHE A 56 4.47 -2.29 -8.78
C PHE A 56 4.60 -3.31 -7.63
N GLU A 57 5.79 -3.87 -7.41
CA GLU A 57 6.03 -4.77 -6.28
C GLU A 57 5.71 -4.11 -4.94
N CYS A 58 6.19 -2.89 -4.71
CA CYS A 58 5.94 -2.13 -3.48
C CYS A 58 4.44 -1.85 -3.25
N VAL A 59 3.68 -1.44 -4.28
CA VAL A 59 2.25 -1.19 -4.10
C VAL A 59 1.49 -2.48 -3.76
N ILE A 60 1.87 -3.62 -4.36
CA ILE A 60 1.26 -4.91 -4.04
C ILE A 60 1.60 -5.37 -2.61
N TRP A 61 2.83 -5.15 -2.14
CA TRP A 61 3.19 -5.43 -0.75
C TRP A 61 2.38 -4.56 0.22
N SER A 62 2.20 -3.28 -0.10
CA SER A 62 1.39 -2.38 0.73
C SER A 62 -0.08 -2.83 0.80
N TRP A 63 -0.67 -3.22 -0.33
CA TRP A 63 -2.01 -3.85 -0.37
C TRP A 63 -2.08 -5.13 0.45
N ALA A 64 -1.06 -5.99 0.38
CA ALA A 64 -1.05 -7.24 1.14
C ALA A 64 -1.08 -6.97 2.66
N TRP A 65 -0.29 -6.00 3.15
CA TRP A 65 -0.36 -5.59 4.55
C TRP A 65 -1.74 -5.06 4.93
N LEU A 66 -2.35 -4.22 4.08
CA LEU A 66 -3.71 -3.71 4.29
C LEU A 66 -4.73 -4.84 4.42
N GLU A 67 -4.85 -5.70 3.41
CA GLU A 67 -5.87 -6.75 3.36
C GLU A 67 -5.67 -7.81 4.46
N ILE A 68 -4.42 -8.17 4.75
CA ILE A 68 -4.11 -9.08 5.87
C ILE A 68 -4.48 -8.41 7.19
N GLY A 69 -4.18 -7.12 7.35
CA GLY A 69 -4.49 -6.36 8.55
C GLY A 69 -5.98 -6.30 8.83
N GLU A 70 -6.78 -6.00 7.82
CA GLU A 70 -8.25 -6.01 7.91
C GLU A 70 -8.78 -7.42 8.21
N ARG A 71 -8.30 -8.43 7.48
CA ARG A 71 -8.79 -9.82 7.62
C ARG A 71 -8.56 -10.40 9.02
N TYR A 72 -7.46 -10.04 9.66
CA TYR A 72 -7.08 -10.55 10.99
C TYR A 72 -7.35 -9.56 12.11
N ASN A 73 -8.10 -8.48 11.85
CA ASN A 73 -8.51 -7.45 12.81
C ASN A 73 -7.34 -6.71 13.48
N PHE A 74 -6.21 -6.56 12.77
CA PHE A 74 -5.17 -5.60 13.15
C PHE A 74 -5.55 -4.18 12.71
N LEU A 75 -6.35 -4.08 11.66
CA LEU A 75 -6.87 -2.84 11.09
C LEU A 75 -8.40 -2.90 11.04
N ARG A 76 -9.06 -1.77 11.24
CA ARG A 76 -10.49 -1.58 10.98
C ARG A 76 -10.72 -0.41 10.03
N LYS A 77 -11.87 -0.38 9.37
CA LYS A 77 -12.36 0.83 8.70
C LYS A 77 -12.78 1.86 9.74
N ARG A 78 -12.57 3.14 9.43
CA ARG A 78 -12.97 4.28 10.26
C ARG A 78 -14.51 4.46 10.29
#